data_AF-A0A7S2QGK9-F1
#
_entry.id   AF-A0A7S2QGK9-F1
#
_cell.length_a   1.000
_cell.length_b   1.000
_cell.length_c   1.000
_cell.angle_alpha   90.00
_cell.angle_beta   90.00
_cell.angle_gamma   90.00
#
_symmetry.space_group_name_H-M   'P 1'
#
loop_
_entity.id
_entity.type
_entity.pdbx_description
1 polymer ?
#
loop_
_entity_poly.entity_id
_entity_poly.type
_entity_poly.pdbx_seq_one_letter_code
_entity_poly.pdbx_strand_id
1 'polypeptide(L)'
;FAERIVAYACVEGILFSGSFCAIYWLKKRGLMPGLTFSNGLISRDEGLHAEFACLVYGMLQNKLPDDVAHCIVRGAVEAERTFICDALPCDLIGMNNELMTRYIEFVADRLLTALGHPKLFEVSNPFDWM
;
A
#
# COMPACT_ATOMS: atom_id res chain seq x y z
N PHE A 1 -7.64 9.20 18.43
CA PHE A 1 -7.35 7.74 18.38
C PHE A 1 -7.65 7.19 16.99
N ALA A 2 -8.89 7.32 16.50
CA ALA A 2 -9.29 6.91 15.14
C ALA A 2 -8.31 7.36 14.04
N GLU A 3 -7.93 8.65 14.00
CA GLU A 3 -6.91 9.18 13.07
C GLU A 3 -5.59 8.44 13.12
N ARG A 4 -5.11 8.09 14.32
CA ARG A 4 -3.85 7.38 14.48
C ARG A 4 -3.95 5.93 14.02
N ILE A 5 -5.10 5.29 14.20
CA ILE A 5 -5.33 3.93 13.69
C ILE A 5 -5.37 3.94 12.16
N VAL A 6 -6.03 4.92 11.53
CA VAL A 6 -6.03 5.06 10.06
C VAL A 6 -4.63 5.38 9.54
N ALA A 7 -3.91 6.30 10.19
CA ALA A 7 -2.52 6.59 9.83
C ALA A 7 -1.62 5.37 9.99
N TYR A 8 -1.76 4.58 11.07
CA TYR A 8 -1.04 3.33 11.26
C TYR A 8 -1.38 2.32 10.16
N ALA A 9 -2.65 2.15 9.80
CA ALA A 9 -3.05 1.28 8.70
C ALA A 9 -2.42 1.72 7.36
N CYS A 10 -2.21 3.02 7.14
CA CYS A 10 -1.48 3.53 5.97
C CYS A 10 0.01 3.22 6.03
N VAL A 11 0.63 3.24 7.22
CA VAL A 11 2.05 2.88 7.41
C VAL A 11 2.28 1.41 7.06
N GLU A 12 1.43 0.51 7.54
CA GLU A 12 1.59 -0.93 7.28
C GLU A 12 1.10 -1.33 5.88
N GLY A 13 0.05 -0.66 5.37
CA GLY A 13 -0.66 -1.08 4.17
C GLY A 13 -0.32 -0.32 2.89
N ILE A 14 0.15 0.93 2.97
CA ILE A 14 0.43 1.78 1.80
C ILE A 14 1.93 2.11 1.72
N LEU A 15 2.52 2.62 2.81
CA LEU A 15 3.96 2.85 2.84
C LEU A 15 4.67 1.49 2.69
N PHE A 16 5.74 1.45 1.91
CA PHE A 16 6.43 0.22 1.46
C PHE A 16 5.67 -0.69 0.50
N SER A 17 4.41 -0.42 0.15
CA SER A 17 3.70 -1.26 -0.84
C SER A 17 4.40 -1.27 -2.20
N GLY A 18 4.98 -0.13 -2.62
CA GLY A 18 5.79 -0.03 -3.83
C GLY A 18 7.08 -0.83 -3.74
N SER A 19 7.73 -0.84 -2.57
CA SER A 19 8.94 -1.63 -2.31
C SER A 19 8.66 -3.14 -2.39
N PHE A 20 7.58 -3.62 -1.76
CA PHE A 20 7.20 -5.03 -1.84
C PHE A 20 6.91 -5.45 -3.27
N CYS A 21 6.17 -4.62 -4.02
CA CYS A 21 5.89 -4.84 -5.44
C CYS A 21 7.19 -4.90 -6.26
N ALA A 22 8.11 -3.96 -6.03
CA ALA A 22 9.41 -3.92 -6.71
C ALA A 22 10.28 -5.15 -6.45
N ILE A 23 10.23 -5.72 -5.24
CA ILE A 23 10.96 -6.95 -4.94
C ILE A 23 10.26 -8.18 -5.55
N TYR A 24 8.92 -8.21 -5.56
CA TYR A 24 8.17 -9.26 -6.28
C TYR A 24 8.41 -9.23 -7.79
N TRP A 25 8.71 -8.06 -8.37
CA TRP A 25 9.16 -7.98 -9.77
C TRP A 25 10.48 -8.74 -9.99
N LEU A 26 11.43 -8.67 -9.06
CA LEU A 26 12.65 -9.49 -9.12
C LEU A 26 12.33 -10.99 -9.02
N LYS A 27 11.34 -11.37 -8.21
CA LYS A 27 10.84 -12.75 -8.13
C LYS A 27 10.29 -13.23 -9.47
N LYS A 28 9.50 -12.40 -10.16
CA LYS A 28 8.96 -12.72 -11.50
C LYS A 28 10.09 -12.99 -12.51
N ARG A 29 11.24 -12.33 -12.34
CA ARG A 29 12.44 -12.53 -13.16
C ARG A 29 13.34 -13.68 -12.70
N GLY A 30 12.98 -14.39 -11.62
CA GLY A 30 13.78 -15.50 -11.07
C GLY A 30 15.07 -15.06 -10.37
N LEU A 31 15.12 -13.83 -9.86
CA LEU A 31 16.31 -13.22 -9.24
C LEU A 31 16.21 -13.21 -7.71
N MET A 32 17.36 -13.22 -7.04
CA MET A 32 17.51 -13.02 -5.59
C MET A 32 16.56 -13.88 -4.73
N PRO A 33 16.63 -15.22 -4.79
CA PRO A 33 15.66 -16.11 -4.15
C PRO A 33 15.57 -15.92 -2.63
N GLY A 34 16.69 -15.63 -1.95
CA GLY A 34 16.69 -15.36 -0.51
C GLY A 34 15.92 -14.08 -0.16
N LEU A 35 16.16 -12.99 -0.91
CA LEU A 35 15.48 -11.71 -0.73
C LEU A 35 13.98 -11.81 -1.05
N THR A 36 13.63 -12.45 -2.16
CA THR A 36 12.22 -12.55 -2.59
C THR A 36 11.42 -13.50 -1.70
N PHE A 37 12.07 -14.50 -1.09
CA PHE A 37 11.49 -15.33 -0.05
C PHE A 37 11.21 -14.52 1.23
N SER A 38 12.21 -13.80 1.75
CA SER A 38 12.02 -12.98 2.96
C SER A 38 10.99 -11.87 2.74
N ASN A 39 11.00 -11.22 1.57
CA ASN A 39 10.00 -10.24 1.18
C ASN A 39 8.58 -10.81 1.26
N GLY A 40 8.37 -12.04 0.77
CA GLY A 40 7.05 -12.66 0.83
C GLY A 40 6.57 -13.00 2.24
N LEU A 41 7.49 -13.22 3.19
CA LEU A 41 7.16 -13.37 4.61
C LEU A 41 6.80 -12.02 5.23
N ILE A 42 7.64 -11.01 5.01
CA ILE A 42 7.44 -9.67 5.58
C ILE A 42 6.15 -9.05 5.04
N SER A 43 5.92 -9.07 3.72
CA SER A 43 4.72 -8.48 3.13
C SER A 43 3.43 -9.18 3.57
N ARG A 44 3.48 -10.48 3.89
CA ARG A 44 2.36 -11.21 4.49
C ARG A 44 2.08 -10.68 5.90
N ASP A 45 3.13 -10.49 6.69
CA ASP A 45 3.00 -10.06 8.08
C ASP A 45 2.52 -8.59 8.16
N GLU A 46 3.00 -7.71 7.30
CA GLU A 46 2.48 -6.33 7.20
C GLU A 46 1.02 -6.28 6.75
N GLY A 47 0.62 -7.21 5.86
CA GLY A 47 -0.80 -7.40 5.52
C GLY A 47 -1.65 -7.72 6.74
N LEU A 48 -1.16 -8.61 7.63
CA LEU A 48 -1.83 -8.97 8.87
C LEU A 48 -1.91 -7.77 9.85
N HIS A 49 -0.86 -6.95 9.94
CA HIS A 49 -0.86 -5.75 10.77
C HIS A 49 -1.88 -4.70 10.27
N ALA A 50 -1.94 -4.47 8.95
CA ALA A 50 -2.91 -3.57 8.34
C ALA A 50 -4.35 -4.07 8.52
N GLU A 51 -4.59 -5.38 8.36
CA GLU A 51 -5.90 -6.01 8.65
C GLU A 51 -6.31 -5.82 10.11
N PHE A 52 -5.36 -5.98 11.04
CA PHE A 52 -5.61 -5.75 12.46
C PHE A 52 -5.98 -4.30 12.75
N ALA A 53 -5.30 -3.32 12.11
CA ALA A 53 -5.66 -1.92 12.22
C ALA A 53 -7.08 -1.65 11.71
N CYS A 54 -7.46 -2.26 10.58
CA CYS A 54 -8.82 -2.18 10.04
C CYS A 54 -9.87 -2.80 10.98
N LEU A 55 -9.57 -3.94 11.60
CA LEU A 55 -10.44 -4.58 12.59
C LEU A 55 -10.66 -3.67 13.81
N VAL A 56 -9.57 -3.16 14.39
CA VAL A 56 -9.63 -2.24 15.54
C VAL A 56 -10.41 -0.98 15.17
N TYR A 57 -10.15 -0.39 14.00
CA TYR A 57 -10.91 0.73 13.49
C TYR A 57 -12.40 0.37 13.40
N GLY A 58 -12.72 -0.80 12.82
CA GLY A 58 -14.04 -1.43 12.69
C GLY A 58 -14.85 -1.45 13.99
N MET A 59 -14.20 -1.66 15.12
CA MET A 59 -14.83 -1.70 16.45
C MET A 59 -15.10 -0.32 17.08
N LEU A 60 -14.53 0.76 16.54
CA LEU A 60 -14.76 2.11 17.05
C LEU A 60 -16.19 2.59 16.80
N GLN A 61 -16.80 3.23 17.80
CA GLN A 61 -18.12 3.85 17.67
C GLN A 61 -18.06 5.16 16.87
N ASN A 62 -17.05 5.99 17.14
CA ASN A 62 -16.84 7.27 16.46
C ASN A 62 -15.81 7.09 15.33
N LYS A 63 -16.29 6.88 14.11
CA LYS A 63 -15.48 6.82 12.89
C LYS A 63 -15.07 8.21 12.45
N LEU A 64 -14.03 8.28 11.62
CA LEU A 64 -13.69 9.53 10.95
C LEU A 64 -14.71 9.87 9.86
N PRO A 65 -14.90 11.17 9.57
CA PRO A 65 -15.45 11.62 8.30
C PRO A 65 -14.61 11.16 7.10
N ASP A 66 -15.26 10.94 5.96
CA ASP A 66 -14.59 10.48 4.73
C ASP A 66 -13.47 11.40 4.28
N ASP A 67 -13.67 12.72 4.37
CA ASP A 67 -12.68 13.73 3.97
C ASP A 67 -11.40 13.67 4.80
N VAL A 68 -11.51 13.38 6.10
CA VAL A 68 -10.35 13.22 6.99
C VAL A 68 -9.59 11.94 6.66
N ALA A 69 -10.30 10.81 6.50
CA ALA A 69 -9.68 9.54 6.13
C ALA A 69 -9.00 9.62 4.75
N HIS A 70 -9.67 10.22 3.76
CA HIS A 70 -9.13 10.48 2.42
C HIS A 70 -7.91 11.39 2.46
N CYS A 71 -7.90 12.41 3.33
CA CYS A 71 -6.74 13.29 3.48
C CYS A 71 -5.50 12.51 3.97
N ILE A 72 -5.66 11.65 4.98
CA ILE A 72 -4.57 10.82 5.51
C ILE A 72 -4.05 9.85 4.42
N VAL A 73 -4.97 9.13 3.76
CA VAL A 73 -4.62 8.15 2.72
C VAL A 73 -3.93 8.83 1.54
N ARG A 74 -4.42 10.00 1.08
CA ARG A 74 -3.78 10.74 -0.02
C ARG A 74 -2.35 11.16 0.34
N GLY A 75 -2.12 11.59 1.58
CA GLY A 75 -0.78 11.92 2.05
C GLY A 75 0.18 10.72 2.03
N ALA A 76 -0.31 9.54 2.42
CA ALA A 76 0.48 8.31 2.37
C ALA A 76 0.79 7.86 0.94
N VAL A 77 -0.20 7.94 0.04
CA VAL A 77 0.00 7.63 -1.40
C VAL A 77 1.05 8.56 -2.01
N GLU A 78 0.96 9.87 -1.76
CA GLU A 78 1.92 10.83 -2.30
C GLU A 78 3.34 10.54 -1.80
N ALA A 79 3.49 10.29 -0.49
CA ALA A 79 4.80 9.96 0.08
C ALA A 79 5.41 8.69 -0.52
N GLU A 80 4.64 7.62 -0.68
CA GLU A 80 5.12 6.38 -1.29
C GLU A 80 5.46 6.58 -2.77
N ARG A 81 4.63 7.33 -3.51
CA ARG A 81 4.89 7.66 -4.93
C ARG A 81 6.19 8.46 -5.09
N THR A 82 6.38 9.52 -4.31
CA THR A 82 7.63 10.30 -4.34
C THR A 82 8.83 9.41 -4.02
N PHE A 83 8.71 8.49 -3.07
CA PHE A 83 9.80 7.57 -2.75
C PHE A 83 10.15 6.66 -3.93
N ILE A 84 9.18 5.91 -4.46
CA ILE A 84 9.46 4.82 -5.41
C ILE A 84 9.51 5.27 -6.88
N CYS A 85 8.99 6.45 -7.22
CA CYS A 85 9.03 6.99 -8.57
C CYS A 85 10.11 8.06 -8.76
N ASP A 86 10.42 8.84 -7.71
CA ASP A 86 11.38 9.97 -7.82
C ASP A 86 12.68 9.71 -7.05
N ALA A 87 12.61 9.40 -5.75
CA ALA A 87 13.80 9.28 -4.91
C ALA A 87 14.63 8.02 -5.21
N LEU A 88 13.95 6.88 -5.37
CA LEU A 88 14.54 5.60 -5.78
C LEU A 88 13.67 5.00 -6.91
N PRO A 89 13.78 5.55 -8.14
CA PRO A 89 12.87 5.23 -9.23
C PRO A 89 12.82 3.72 -9.54
N CYS A 90 11.62 3.13 -9.56
CA CYS A 90 11.43 1.71 -9.88
C CYS A 90 11.83 1.36 -11.32
N ASP A 91 11.89 2.36 -12.21
CA ASP A 91 12.43 2.25 -13.56
C ASP A 91 13.88 1.71 -13.58
N LEU A 92 14.66 1.94 -12.51
CA LEU A 92 16.04 1.42 -12.37
C LEU A 92 16.11 -0.11 -12.44
N ILE A 93 15.03 -0.81 -12.06
CA ILE A 93 14.94 -2.27 -12.13
C ILE A 93 14.05 -2.75 -13.29
N GLY A 94 13.67 -1.84 -14.19
CA GLY A 94 12.86 -2.12 -15.38
C GLY A 94 11.37 -2.21 -15.13
N MET A 95 10.87 -1.57 -14.06
CA MET A 95 9.43 -1.33 -13.88
C MET A 95 9.02 -0.02 -14.59
N ASN A 96 7.73 0.30 -14.54
CA ASN A 96 7.19 1.53 -15.11
C ASN A 96 6.53 2.36 -14.00
N ASN A 97 6.98 3.60 -13.82
CA ASN A 97 6.49 4.51 -12.81
C ASN A 97 4.97 4.75 -12.85
N GLU A 98 4.34 4.83 -14.04
CA GLU A 98 2.89 5.01 -14.15
C GLU A 98 2.12 3.78 -13.65
N LEU A 99 2.58 2.57 -13.97
CA LEU A 99 2.00 1.34 -13.44
C LEU A 99 2.24 1.22 -11.93
N MET A 100 3.43 1.59 -11.43
CA MET A 100 3.70 1.59 -9.99
C MET A 100 2.77 2.56 -9.24
N THR A 101 2.57 3.75 -9.78
CA THR A 101 1.60 4.73 -9.27
C THR A 101 0.20 4.13 -9.16
N ARG A 102 -0.30 3.52 -10.26
CA ARG A 102 -1.62 2.88 -10.27
C ARG A 102 -1.74 1.73 -9.28
N TYR A 103 -0.65 1.00 -9.04
CA TYR A 103 -0.63 -0.07 -8.05
C TYR A 103 -0.77 0.49 -6.63
N ILE A 104 -0.04 1.55 -6.26
CA ILE A 104 -0.15 2.20 -4.94
C ILE A 104 -1.58 2.74 -4.73
N GLU A 105 -2.15 3.37 -5.76
CA GLU A 105 -3.52 3.88 -5.74
C GLU A 105 -4.55 2.73 -5.58
N PHE A 106 -4.35 1.60 -6.24
CA PHE A 106 -5.16 0.38 -6.06
C PHE A 106 -5.09 -0.15 -4.62
N VAL A 107 -3.90 -0.19 -4.03
CA VAL A 107 -3.69 -0.63 -2.64
C VAL A 107 -4.39 0.33 -1.67
N ALA A 108 -4.30 1.63 -1.91
CA ALA A 108 -4.97 2.65 -1.11
C ALA A 108 -6.49 2.53 -1.15
N ASP A 109 -7.08 2.30 -2.34
CA ASP A 109 -8.52 2.06 -2.48
C ASP A 109 -8.97 0.79 -1.76
N ARG A 110 -8.15 -0.26 -1.79
CA ARG A 110 -8.42 -1.50 -1.05
C ARG A 110 -8.42 -1.24 0.46
N LEU A 111 -7.46 -0.44 0.96
CA LEU A 111 -7.40 -0.06 2.37
C LEU A 111 -8.60 0.81 2.78
N LEU A 112 -8.97 1.80 1.98
CA LEU A 112 -10.16 2.63 2.22
C LEU A 112 -11.42 1.78 2.33
N THR A 113 -11.60 0.84 1.40
CA THR A 113 -12.73 -0.09 1.41
C THR A 113 -12.74 -0.94 2.69
N ALA A 114 -11.58 -1.44 3.14
CA ALA A 114 -11.46 -2.22 4.37
C ALA A 114 -11.74 -1.40 5.64
N LEU A 115 -11.44 -0.09 5.62
CA LEU A 115 -11.77 0.85 6.69
C LEU A 115 -13.25 1.30 6.64
N GLY A 116 -14.01 0.92 5.61
CA GLY A 116 -15.41 1.29 5.44
C GLY A 116 -15.63 2.66 4.77
N HIS A 117 -14.62 3.20 4.11
CA HIS A 117 -14.68 4.47 3.37
C HIS A 117 -14.80 4.23 1.86
N PRO A 118 -15.40 5.17 1.09
CA PRO A 118 -15.44 5.06 -0.36
C PRO A 118 -14.04 5.15 -0.97
N LYS A 119 -13.88 4.53 -2.14
CA LYS A 119 -12.66 4.60 -2.95
C LYS A 119 -12.35 6.04 -3.36
N LEU A 120 -11.06 6.33 -3.56
CA LEU A 120 -10.58 7.65 -3.94
C LEU A 120 -10.05 7.70 -5.38
N PHE A 121 -9.39 6.63 -5.84
CA PHE A 121 -8.70 6.62 -7.13
C PHE A 121 -9.45 5.83 -8.21
N GLU A 122 -10.24 4.83 -7.81
CA GLU A 122 -11.05 3.96 -8.66
C GLU A 122 -10.25 3.21 -9.73
N VAL A 123 -9.00 2.84 -9.40
CA VAL A 123 -8.10 2.13 -10.31
C VAL A 123 -8.07 0.63 -10.08
N SER A 124 -7.72 -0.12 -11.13
CA SER A 124 -7.49 -1.57 -11.06
C SER A 124 -6.01 -1.90 -10.88
N ASN A 125 -5.73 -3.07 -10.28
CA ASN A 125 -4.37 -3.60 -10.14
C ASN A 125 -3.71 -3.78 -11.52
N PRO A 126 -2.59 -3.09 -11.80
CA PRO A 126 -1.90 -3.21 -13.08
C PRO A 126 -0.97 -4.43 -13.18
N PHE A 127 -0.69 -5.13 -12.07
CA PHE A 127 0.26 -6.24 -12.02
C PHE A 127 -0.46 -7.56 -11.72
N ASP A 128 -0.53 -8.44 -12.72
CA ASP A 128 -1.20 -9.76 -12.66
C ASP A 128 -0.55 -10.78 -11.71
N TRP A 129 0.69 -10.53 -11.30
CA TRP A 129 1.48 -11.36 -10.38
C TRP A 129 1.47 -10.84 -8.93
N MET A 130 0.76 -9.74 -8.66
CA MET A 130 0.45 -9.22 -7.32
C MET A 130 -0.99 -9.52 -6.96
#